data_AF-A0A7S0B234-F1
#
_entry.id   AF-A0A7S0B234-F1
#
_cell.length_a   1.000
_cell.length_b   1.000
_cell.length_c   1.000
_cell.angle_alpha   90.00
_cell.angle_beta   90.00
_cell.angle_gamma   90.00
#
_symmetry.space_group_name_H-M   'P 1'
#
loop_
_entity.id
_entity.type
_entity.pdbx_description
1 polymer ?
#
loop_
_entity_poly.entity_id
_entity_poly.type
_entity_poly.pdbx_seq_one_letter_code
_entity_poly.pdbx_strand_id
1 'polypeptide(L)'
;DAALGLVPPQAPAGKTQLPLEFIHATKTGGSAVEKAAAKHGIAWGACHYNSASFNDMNCPSRSPPQYFEGRVKATRYIGSMLWHIPPQYWSPNLLEGHKTFTIIRNPYSRAVSEYYNKWDGYVGPDITRNDP
;
A
#
# COMPACT_ATOMS: atom_id res chain seq x y z
N ASP A 1 -3.82 -25.12 -28.15
CA ASP A 1 -2.79 -24.22 -27.58
C ASP A 1 -3.46 -23.13 -26.74
N ALA A 2 -3.87 -23.47 -25.52
CA ALA A 2 -3.08 -23.35 -24.28
C ALA A 2 -3.05 -21.91 -23.76
N ALA A 3 -4.19 -21.48 -23.19
CA ALA A 3 -4.25 -20.35 -22.27
C ALA A 3 -3.53 -20.74 -20.97
N LEU A 4 -2.37 -20.14 -20.72
CA LEU A 4 -1.62 -20.29 -19.48
C LEU A 4 -2.34 -19.54 -18.36
N GLY A 5 -3.26 -20.23 -17.68
CA GLY A 5 -3.82 -19.80 -16.42
C GLY A 5 -2.72 -19.70 -15.38
N LEU A 6 -2.48 -18.50 -14.87
CA LEU A 6 -1.65 -18.26 -13.69
C LEU A 6 -2.41 -18.79 -12.47
N VAL A 7 -2.21 -20.08 -12.18
CA VAL A 7 -2.61 -20.68 -10.90
C VAL A 7 -1.54 -20.23 -9.89
N PRO A 8 -1.89 -19.45 -8.84
CA PRO A 8 -0.94 -19.18 -7.77
C PRO A 8 -0.51 -20.50 -7.13
N PRO A 9 0.75 -20.65 -6.67
CA PRO A 9 1.21 -21.87 -6.05
C PRO A 9 0.28 -22.25 -4.90
N GLN A 10 -0.39 -23.39 -5.04
CA GLN A 10 -1.27 -23.91 -4.00
C GLN A 10 -0.44 -24.25 -2.78
N ALA A 11 -0.66 -23.53 -1.68
CA ALA A 11 -0.10 -23.86 -0.39
C ALA A 11 -0.61 -25.26 0.05
N PRO A 12 0.23 -26.09 0.68
CA PRO A 12 -0.16 -27.42 1.12
C PRO A 12 -1.35 -27.36 2.09
N ALA A 13 -2.24 -28.35 1.96
CA ALA A 13 -3.47 -28.48 2.75
C ALA A 13 -3.17 -28.66 4.24
N GLY A 14 -3.27 -27.55 4.99
CA GLY A 14 -3.12 -27.52 6.45
C GLY A 14 -3.26 -26.08 6.94
N LYS A 15 -4.51 -25.64 7.17
CA LYS A 15 -4.90 -24.25 7.50
C LYS A 15 -4.14 -23.22 6.66
N THR A 16 -4.66 -22.90 5.48
CA THR A 16 -4.25 -21.71 4.71
C THR A 16 -4.54 -20.47 5.56
N GLN A 17 -3.61 -20.08 6.44
CA GLN A 17 -3.66 -18.75 7.03
C GLN A 17 -3.59 -17.77 5.87
N LEU A 18 -4.64 -16.96 5.73
CA LEU A 18 -4.61 -15.86 4.80
C LEU A 18 -3.38 -14.98 5.10
N PRO A 19 -2.71 -14.44 4.07
CA PRO A 19 -1.53 -13.62 4.26
C PRO A 19 -1.78 -12.49 5.27
N LEU A 20 -0.74 -12.13 6.02
CA LEU A 20 -0.74 -10.92 6.82
C LEU A 20 -0.69 -9.71 5.88
N GLU A 21 -1.55 -8.73 6.11
CA GLU A 21 -1.72 -7.57 5.22
C GLU A 21 -1.51 -6.26 5.97
N PHE A 22 -0.80 -5.33 5.33
CA PHE A 22 -0.47 -4.03 5.91
C PHE A 22 -1.42 -2.92 5.43
N ILE A 23 -2.10 -2.27 6.37
CA ILE A 23 -2.91 -1.07 6.11
C ILE A 23 -2.04 0.16 6.32
N HIS A 24 -1.72 0.87 5.22
CA HIS A 24 -0.82 2.02 5.24
C HIS A 24 -1.56 3.33 5.58
N ALA A 25 -1.60 3.68 6.85
CA ALA A 25 -2.02 5.03 7.28
C ALA A 25 -0.92 6.07 6.94
N THR A 26 -1.27 7.18 6.28
CA THR A 26 -0.27 8.16 5.82
C THR A 26 0.59 8.71 6.96
N LYS A 27 1.86 9.00 6.65
CA LYS A 27 2.83 9.68 7.53
C LYS A 27 3.14 8.95 8.85
N THR A 28 2.91 7.64 8.87
CA THR A 28 3.23 6.74 9.99
C THR A 28 4.53 5.95 9.79
N GLY A 29 5.25 6.20 8.70
CA GLY A 29 6.41 5.40 8.31
C GLY A 29 6.07 4.19 7.45
N GLY A 30 4.85 4.09 6.91
CA GLY A 30 4.43 2.93 6.11
C GLY A 30 5.32 2.64 4.89
N SER A 31 5.87 3.64 4.22
CA SER A 31 6.85 3.40 3.14
C SER A 31 8.10 2.65 3.61
N ALA A 32 8.53 2.84 4.85
CA ALA A 32 9.67 2.09 5.40
C ALA A 32 9.29 0.62 5.64
N VAL A 33 8.06 0.36 6.11
CA VAL A 33 7.51 -1.01 6.28
C VAL A 33 7.41 -1.72 4.94
N GLU A 34 6.82 -1.06 3.94
CA GLU A 34 6.67 -1.60 2.58
C GLU A 34 8.03 -1.95 1.97
N LYS A 35 9.02 -1.04 2.07
CA LYS A 35 10.38 -1.31 1.58
C LYS A 35 11.06 -2.46 2.32
N ALA A 36 10.87 -2.55 3.64
CA ALA A 36 11.41 -3.66 4.43
C ALA A 36 10.79 -4.99 4.00
N ALA A 37 9.47 -5.04 3.82
CA ALA A 37 8.74 -6.21 3.34
C ALA A 37 9.18 -6.62 1.92
N ALA A 38 9.32 -5.64 1.03
CA ALA A 38 9.72 -5.86 -0.36
C ALA A 38 11.10 -6.51 -0.49
N LYS A 39 12.06 -6.15 0.38
CA LYS A 39 13.37 -6.81 0.49
C LYS A 39 13.28 -8.31 0.79
N HIS A 40 12.19 -8.75 1.40
CA HIS A 40 11.92 -10.15 1.73
C HIS A 40 10.91 -10.80 0.79
N GLY A 41 10.61 -10.19 -0.35
CA GLY A 41 9.70 -10.77 -1.33
C GLY A 41 8.22 -10.58 -1.01
N ILE A 42 7.87 -9.75 -0.02
CA ILE A 42 6.49 -9.53 0.42
C ILE A 42 5.98 -8.23 -0.19
N ALA A 43 4.89 -8.29 -0.95
CA ALA A 43 4.18 -7.11 -1.41
C ALA A 43 3.17 -6.67 -0.36
N TRP A 44 3.19 -5.38 -0.03
CA TRP A 44 2.21 -4.67 0.79
C TRP A 44 1.99 -3.27 0.24
N GLY A 45 0.84 -2.68 0.60
CA GLY A 45 0.48 -1.30 0.27
C GLY A 45 0.85 -0.94 -1.17
N ALA A 46 1.68 0.08 -1.40
CA ALA A 46 2.06 0.55 -2.74
C ALA A 46 2.47 -0.57 -3.73
N CYS A 47 3.13 -1.64 -3.27
CA CYS A 47 3.54 -2.75 -4.13
C CYS A 47 2.37 -3.60 -4.67
N HIS A 48 1.17 -3.50 -4.11
CA HIS A 48 -0.03 -4.14 -4.66
C HIS A 48 -0.71 -3.34 -5.79
N TYR A 49 -0.51 -2.02 -5.82
CA TYR A 49 -1.36 -1.09 -6.59
C TYR A 49 -0.63 -0.16 -7.55
N ASN A 50 0.65 0.13 -7.34
CA ASN A 50 1.32 1.21 -8.07
C ASN A 50 2.56 0.72 -8.83
N SER A 51 2.35 0.41 -10.11
CA SER A 51 3.42 0.09 -11.06
C SER A 51 4.49 1.17 -11.18
N ALA A 52 4.14 2.45 -11.04
CA ALA A 52 5.11 3.56 -11.10
C ALA A 52 6.04 3.61 -9.87
N SER A 53 5.63 3.05 -8.73
CA SER A 53 6.47 2.96 -7.52
C SER A 53 7.32 1.69 -7.46
N PHE A 54 7.21 0.80 -8.44
CA PHE A 54 7.80 -0.54 -8.39
C PHE A 54 9.32 -0.51 -8.20
N ASN A 55 10.02 0.35 -8.95
CA ASN A 55 11.47 0.49 -8.87
C ASN A 55 11.91 1.18 -7.57
N ASP A 56 11.26 2.29 -7.20
CA ASP A 56 11.63 3.09 -6.01
C ASP A 56 11.39 2.35 -4.69
N MET A 57 10.41 1.45 -4.68
CA MET A 57 10.05 0.63 -3.52
C MET A 57 10.75 -0.74 -3.54
N ASN A 58 11.46 -1.07 -4.61
CA ASN A 58 12.10 -2.37 -4.85
C ASN A 58 11.10 -3.52 -4.66
N CYS A 59 9.90 -3.35 -5.19
CA CYS A 59 8.79 -4.30 -5.06
C CYS A 59 9.17 -5.66 -5.67
N PRO A 60 8.67 -6.77 -5.09
CA PRO A 60 9.00 -8.10 -5.61
C PRO A 60 8.39 -8.35 -6.98
N SER A 61 9.20 -8.78 -7.95
CA SER A 61 8.74 -9.11 -9.33
C SER A 61 7.80 -10.29 -9.40
N ARG A 62 7.75 -11.13 -8.36
CA ARG A 62 6.89 -12.33 -8.30
C ARG A 62 5.55 -12.11 -7.63
N SER A 63 5.36 -10.98 -6.95
CA SER A 63 4.01 -10.50 -6.68
C SER A 63 3.61 -9.77 -7.95
N PRO A 64 2.52 -10.13 -8.65
CA PRO A 64 2.11 -9.35 -9.79
C PRO A 64 2.01 -7.89 -9.31
N PRO A 65 2.83 -6.95 -9.83
CA PRO A 65 2.45 -5.56 -9.72
C PRO A 65 1.04 -5.55 -10.32
N GLN A 66 0.03 -5.14 -9.56
CA GLN A 66 -1.41 -5.22 -9.92
C GLN A 66 -2.23 -6.35 -9.29
N TYR A 67 -1.83 -7.05 -8.21
CA TYR A 67 -2.79 -7.98 -7.57
C TYR A 67 -4.10 -7.27 -7.17
N PHE A 68 -4.04 -5.97 -6.82
CA PHE A 68 -5.20 -5.15 -6.49
C PHE A 68 -5.49 -4.00 -7.47
N GLU A 69 -4.52 -3.60 -8.29
CA GLU A 69 -4.71 -2.55 -9.30
C GLU A 69 -5.81 -2.96 -10.31
N GLY A 70 -6.75 -2.05 -10.59
CA GLY A 70 -7.91 -2.31 -11.45
C GLY A 70 -8.99 -3.24 -10.85
N ARG A 71 -8.70 -3.94 -9.75
CA ARG A 71 -9.65 -4.86 -9.07
C ARG A 71 -10.37 -4.23 -7.89
N VAL A 72 -9.89 -3.09 -7.40
CA VAL A 72 -10.48 -2.35 -6.29
C VAL A 72 -10.85 -0.94 -6.75
N LYS A 73 -12.05 -0.48 -6.37
CA LYS A 73 -12.47 0.90 -6.52
C LYS A 73 -12.67 1.55 -5.15
N ALA A 74 -12.25 2.80 -5.02
CA ALA A 74 -12.54 3.61 -3.85
C ALA A 74 -14.00 4.08 -3.87
N THR A 75 -14.74 3.89 -2.78
CA THR A 75 -16.10 4.42 -2.58
C THR A 75 -16.09 5.78 -1.88
N ARG A 76 -14.96 6.15 -1.24
CA ARG A 76 -14.67 7.47 -0.67
C ARG A 76 -13.22 7.87 -0.93
N TYR A 77 -12.91 9.16 -0.78
CA TYR A 77 -11.57 9.72 -1.03
C TYR A 77 -11.11 9.49 -2.48
N ILE A 78 -12.02 9.71 -3.45
CA ILE A 78 -11.76 9.58 -4.88
C ILE A 78 -10.57 10.48 -5.27
N GLY A 79 -9.61 9.91 -5.99
CA GLY A 79 -8.37 10.60 -6.38
C GLY A 79 -7.19 10.37 -5.43
N SER A 80 -7.43 9.80 -4.25
CA SER A 80 -6.34 9.36 -3.36
C SER A 80 -5.74 8.02 -3.81
N MET A 81 -4.52 7.77 -3.39
CA MET A 81 -3.81 6.51 -3.60
C MET A 81 -4.50 5.38 -2.83
N LEU A 82 -4.93 4.32 -3.53
CA LEU A 82 -5.78 3.25 -2.97
C LEU A 82 -5.23 2.64 -1.68
N TRP A 83 -3.92 2.44 -1.58
CA TRP A 83 -3.29 1.84 -0.39
C TRP A 83 -3.31 2.73 0.86
N HIS A 84 -3.61 4.03 0.72
CA HIS A 84 -3.85 4.95 1.84
C HIS A 84 -5.31 5.04 2.28
N ILE A 85 -6.24 4.47 1.48
CA ILE A 85 -7.66 4.51 1.77
C ILE A 85 -8.00 3.32 2.69
N PRO A 86 -8.69 3.53 3.81
CA PRO A 86 -9.11 2.43 4.67
C PRO A 86 -9.97 1.38 3.91
N PRO A 87 -9.74 0.06 4.09
CA PRO A 87 -10.36 -0.99 3.26
C PRO A 87 -11.88 -1.06 3.30
N GLN A 88 -12.52 -0.52 4.35
CA GLN A 88 -13.98 -0.40 4.41
C GLN A 88 -14.56 0.53 3.35
N TYR A 89 -13.74 1.37 2.73
CA TYR A 89 -14.12 2.25 1.63
C TYR A 89 -13.68 1.69 0.27
N TRP A 90 -13.41 0.40 0.19
CA TRP A 90 -13.09 -0.30 -1.05
C TRP A 90 -14.30 -1.11 -1.55
N SER A 91 -14.44 -1.20 -2.87
CA SER A 91 -15.41 -2.09 -3.51
C SER A 91 -14.74 -2.87 -4.63
N PRO A 92 -14.56 -4.20 -4.46
CA PRO A 92 -14.73 -4.98 -3.22
C PRO A 92 -13.60 -4.72 -2.20
N ASN A 93 -13.83 -5.08 -0.92
CA ASN A 93 -12.76 -5.14 0.09
C ASN A 93 -11.96 -6.44 -0.09
N LEU A 94 -10.84 -6.38 -0.82
CA LEU A 94 -9.99 -7.55 -1.06
C LEU A 94 -9.21 -8.04 0.17
N LEU A 95 -9.21 -7.28 1.27
CA LEU A 95 -8.60 -7.68 2.54
C LEU A 95 -9.59 -8.36 3.49
N GLU A 96 -10.83 -8.58 3.07
CA GLU A 96 -11.80 -9.33 3.86
C GLU A 96 -11.27 -10.73 4.19
N GLY A 97 -11.40 -11.13 5.45
CA GLY A 97 -10.85 -12.37 5.99
C GLY A 97 -9.34 -12.37 6.28
N HIS A 98 -8.56 -11.43 5.76
CA HIS A 98 -7.12 -11.38 6.01
C HIS A 98 -6.81 -10.90 7.43
N LYS A 99 -5.70 -11.35 8.01
CA LYS A 99 -5.15 -10.71 9.21
C LYS A 99 -4.50 -9.42 8.79
N THR A 100 -4.89 -8.32 9.41
CA THR A 100 -4.34 -7.00 9.09
C THR A 100 -3.55 -6.43 10.26
N PHE A 101 -2.57 -5.60 9.94
CA PHE A 101 -1.90 -4.75 10.91
C PHE A 101 -1.68 -3.35 10.33
N THR A 102 -1.45 -2.39 11.21
CA THR A 102 -1.12 -1.03 10.82
C THR A 102 -0.11 -0.47 11.81
N ILE A 103 0.59 0.59 11.40
CA ILE A 103 1.46 1.36 12.27
C ILE A 103 0.83 2.73 12.45
N ILE A 104 0.78 3.19 13.70
CA ILE A 104 0.29 4.52 14.05
C ILE A 104 1.45 5.38 14.58
N ARG A 105 1.26 6.69 14.53
CA ARG A 105 2.21 7.70 15.01
C ARG A 105 1.48 8.67 15.94
N ASN A 106 2.23 9.34 16.82
CA ASN A 106 1.72 10.50 17.56
C ASN A 106 0.95 11.45 16.61
N PRO A 107 -0.30 11.83 16.94
CA PRO A 107 -1.16 12.55 16.01
C PRO A 107 -0.62 13.94 15.66
N TYR A 108 0.03 14.65 16.59
CA TYR A 108 0.61 15.96 16.33
C TYR A 108 1.79 15.86 15.37
N SER A 109 2.71 14.92 15.61
CA SER A 109 3.83 14.70 14.68
C SER A 109 3.37 14.20 13.31
N ARG A 110 2.26 13.45 13.25
CA ARG A 110 1.65 13.03 11.98
C ARG A 110 1.10 14.24 11.23
N ALA A 111 0.37 15.13 11.91
CA ALA A 111 -0.21 16.33 11.31
C ALA A 111 0.87 17.27 10.74
N VAL A 112 1.94 17.53 11.49
CA VAL A 112 3.09 18.32 11.01
C VAL A 112 3.74 17.67 9.78
N SER A 113 3.94 16.34 9.83
CA SER A 113 4.53 15.61 8.70
C SER A 113 3.66 15.61 7.44
N GLU A 114 2.33 15.67 7.60
CA GLU A 114 1.39 15.82 6.48
C GLU A 114 1.41 17.25 5.94
N TYR A 115 1.42 18.26 6.83
CA TYR A 115 1.47 19.67 6.44
C TYR A 115 2.69 19.98 5.56
N TYR A 116 3.85 19.43 5.87
CA TYR A 116 5.08 19.62 5.09
C TYR A 116 5.37 18.49 4.10
N ASN A 117 4.34 17.73 3.70
CA ASN A 117 4.47 16.67 2.71
C ASN A 117 4.69 17.27 1.30
N LYS A 118 5.76 16.85 0.61
CA LYS A 118 6.03 17.29 -0.78
C LYS A 118 4.96 16.94 -1.82
N TRP A 119 4.05 16.01 -1.51
CA TRP A 119 3.03 15.54 -2.45
C TRP A 119 1.73 16.34 -2.33
N ASP A 120 1.17 16.39 -1.11
CA ASP A 120 -0.17 16.95 -0.84
C ASP A 120 -0.16 18.00 0.28
N GLY A 121 1.02 18.37 0.78
CA GLY A 121 1.21 19.31 1.87
C GLY A 121 1.07 20.77 1.43
N TYR A 122 1.11 21.67 2.41
CA TYR A 122 1.12 23.10 2.17
C TYR A 122 2.40 23.52 1.43
N VAL A 123 2.23 24.18 0.29
CA VAL A 123 3.32 24.82 -0.45
C VAL A 123 3.35 26.29 -0.05
N GLY A 124 4.39 26.67 0.68
CA GLY A 124 4.63 28.07 1.03
C GLY A 124 4.99 28.91 -0.19
N PRO A 125 4.97 30.25 -0.05
CA PRO A 125 5.40 31.17 -1.11
C PRO A 125 6.88 30.99 -1.50
N ASP A 126 7.68 30.42 -0.59
CA ASP A 126 9.05 30.00 -0.87
C ASP A 126 9.09 28.48 -1.16
N ILE A 127 9.11 28.14 -2.45
CA ILE A 127 9.15 26.75 -2.93
C ILE A 127 10.47 26.03 -2.64
N THR A 128 11.49 26.76 -2.17
CA THR A 128 12.82 26.20 -1.89
C THR A 128 12.94 25.66 -0.46
N ARG A 129 11.99 26.03 0.42
CA ARG A 129 12.02 25.69 1.85
C ARG A 129 10.93 24.68 2.20
N ASN A 130 11.30 23.40 2.13
CA ASN A 130 10.57 22.33 2.81
C ASN A 130 10.92 22.37 4.30
N ASP A 131 10.43 23.38 5.01
CA ASP A 131 10.59 23.40 6.48
C ASP A 131 9.72 22.32 7.12
N PRO A 132 10.15 21.68 8.22
CA PRO A 132 9.33 20.79 9.04
C PRO A 132 8.55 21.48 10.16
#